data_AF-A0A969D5I4-F1
#
_entry.id   AF-A0A969D5I4-F1
#
_cell.length_a   1.000
_cell.length_b   1.000
_cell.length_c   1.000
_cell.angle_alpha   90.00
_cell.angle_beta   90.00
_cell.angle_gamma   90.00
#
_symmetry.space_group_name_H-M   'P 1'
#
loop_
_entity.id
_entity.type
_entity.pdbx_description
1 polymer ?
#
loop_
_entity_poly.entity_id
_entity_poly.type
_entity_poly.pdbx_seq_one_letter_code
_entity_poly.pdbx_strand_id
1 'polypeptide(L)'
;MALYGSIAAAVAAGSGGIAPTDDAIRLGVEAQTYRVGGYGQKDFRAIYEALLPQWISSRLSEVRAKAGDILDKSAVKVVCGGGAKLPGLMSHLPSDYAQAANPQQLESQGLLEFARRMGPDGE
;
A
#
# COMPACT_ATOMS: atom_id res chain seq x y z
N MET A 1 -9.86 5.03 -6.00
CA MET A 1 -10.50 4.90 -4.66
C MET A 1 -9.46 4.72 -3.55
N ALA A 2 -9.78 5.05 -2.30
CA ALA A 2 -8.97 4.75 -1.12
C ALA A 2 -9.37 3.37 -0.55
N LEU A 3 -8.41 2.45 -0.39
CA LEU A 3 -8.67 1.07 0.04
C LEU A 3 -9.34 1.01 1.41
N TYR A 4 -8.77 1.70 2.40
CA TYR A 4 -9.24 1.64 3.78
C TYR A 4 -10.64 2.20 3.96
N GLY A 5 -10.96 3.36 3.36
CA GLY A 5 -12.32 3.89 3.37
C GLY A 5 -13.34 2.97 2.70
N SER A 6 -12.94 2.20 1.68
CA SER A 6 -13.82 1.22 1.04
C SER A 6 -14.11 0.02 1.96
N ILE A 7 -13.09 -0.45 2.69
CA ILE A 7 -13.26 -1.50 3.71
C ILE A 7 -14.12 -0.98 4.87
N ALA A 8 -13.86 0.22 5.36
CA ALA A 8 -14.65 0.84 6.43
C ALA A 8 -16.13 0.93 6.09
N ALA A 9 -16.47 1.36 4.87
CA ALA A 9 -17.84 1.41 4.38
C ALA A 9 -18.49 0.00 4.30
N ALA A 10 -17.75 -0.99 3.79
CA ALA A 10 -18.23 -2.38 3.72
C ALA A 10 -18.45 -2.99 5.10
N VAL A 11 -17.56 -2.72 6.06
CA VAL A 11 -17.73 -3.14 7.46
C VAL A 11 -18.99 -2.49 8.04
N ALA A 12 -19.21 -1.19 7.83
CA ALA A 12 -20.40 -0.49 8.32
C ALA A 12 -21.70 -1.10 7.79
N ALA A 13 -21.76 -1.37 6.47
CA ALA A 13 -22.93 -1.95 5.80
C ALA A 13 -23.31 -3.33 6.37
N GLY A 14 -22.34 -4.17 6.73
CA GLY A 14 -22.58 -5.46 7.38
C GLY A 14 -22.83 -5.39 8.89
N SER A 15 -22.77 -4.20 9.50
CA SER A 15 -22.85 -4.01 10.97
C SER A 15 -24.12 -3.31 11.44
N GLY A 16 -24.82 -2.58 10.57
CA GLY A 16 -25.92 -1.70 10.99
C GLY A 16 -25.50 -0.61 12.00
N GLY A 17 -24.20 -0.27 12.06
CA GLY A 17 -23.60 0.62 13.06
C GLY A 17 -22.64 1.65 12.47
N ILE A 18 -21.94 2.39 13.34
CA ILE A 18 -20.98 3.43 12.95
C ILE A 18 -19.82 2.80 12.15
N ALA A 19 -19.43 3.43 11.04
CA ALA A 19 -18.29 2.99 10.25
C ALA A 19 -16.97 3.15 11.04
N PRO A 20 -16.07 2.14 11.02
CA PRO A 20 -14.70 2.33 11.48
C PRO A 20 -14.01 3.48 10.75
N THR A 21 -13.05 4.13 11.40
CA THR A 21 -12.18 5.09 10.71
C THR A 21 -11.19 4.36 9.80
N ASP A 22 -10.74 5.02 8.73
CA ASP A 22 -9.69 4.51 7.84
C ASP A 22 -8.43 4.10 8.61
N ASP A 23 -8.06 4.86 9.65
CA ASP A 23 -6.92 4.56 10.51
C ASP A 23 -7.12 3.27 11.33
N ALA A 24 -8.34 3.02 11.81
CA ALA A 24 -8.62 1.79 12.54
C ALA A 24 -8.51 0.56 11.64
N ILE A 25 -8.96 0.66 10.38
CA ILE A 25 -8.74 -0.37 9.35
C ILE A 25 -7.25 -0.53 9.06
N ARG A 26 -6.54 0.58 8.82
CA ARG A 26 -5.10 0.58 8.53
C ARG A 26 -4.31 -0.12 9.63
N LEU A 27 -4.56 0.20 10.90
CA LEU A 27 -3.90 -0.43 12.05
C LEU A 27 -4.17 -1.95 12.09
N GLY A 28 -5.40 -2.39 11.80
CA GLY A 28 -5.73 -3.81 11.71
C GLY A 28 -4.99 -4.55 10.58
N VAL A 29 -4.81 -3.89 9.43
CA VAL A 29 -4.05 -4.42 8.29
C VAL A 29 -2.55 -4.47 8.60
N GLU A 30 -1.98 -3.38 9.13
CA GLU A 30 -0.56 -3.29 9.49
C GLU A 30 -0.17 -4.30 10.56
N ALA A 31 -1.04 -4.53 11.54
CA ALA A 31 -0.86 -5.55 12.57
C ALA A 31 -1.19 -6.98 12.08
N GLN A 32 -1.65 -7.14 10.83
CA GLN A 32 -2.12 -8.41 10.24
C GLN A 32 -3.20 -9.13 11.06
N THR A 33 -3.92 -8.41 11.90
CA THR A 33 -5.02 -8.96 12.70
C THR A 33 -6.32 -8.94 11.93
N TYR A 34 -6.49 -7.97 11.02
CA TYR A 34 -7.74 -7.70 10.28
C TYR A 34 -8.95 -7.53 11.20
N ARG A 35 -8.72 -6.99 12.41
CA ARG A 35 -9.75 -6.78 13.42
C ARG A 35 -9.83 -5.32 13.82
N VAL A 36 -11.05 -4.86 14.10
CA VAL A 36 -11.28 -3.52 14.67
C VAL A 36 -11.96 -3.63 16.04
N GLY A 37 -11.23 -3.23 17.08
CA GLY A 37 -11.77 -3.12 18.44
C GLY A 37 -12.80 -2.00 18.54
N GLY A 38 -13.82 -2.17 19.38
CA GLY A 38 -14.91 -1.19 19.55
C GLY A 38 -16.04 -1.26 18.52
N TYR A 39 -15.86 -2.04 17.44
CA TYR A 39 -16.88 -2.28 16.39
C TYR A 39 -17.34 -3.74 16.40
N GLY A 40 -17.64 -4.27 17.60
CA GLY A 40 -18.03 -5.67 17.77
C GLY A 40 -16.91 -6.69 17.50
N GLN A 41 -15.63 -6.27 17.57
CA GLN A 41 -14.46 -7.11 17.28
C GLN A 41 -14.54 -7.78 15.90
N LYS A 42 -15.01 -7.04 14.90
CA LYS A 42 -15.23 -7.58 13.56
C LYS A 42 -13.93 -7.92 12.85
N ASP A 43 -13.92 -9.13 12.29
CA ASP A 43 -12.93 -9.57 11.32
C ASP A 43 -13.34 -9.08 9.93
N PHE A 44 -12.45 -8.36 9.26
CA PHE A 44 -12.66 -7.82 7.91
C PHE A 44 -11.72 -8.43 6.87
N ARG A 45 -11.02 -9.52 7.19
CA ARG A 45 -10.04 -10.16 6.28
C ARG A 45 -10.62 -10.46 4.91
N ALA A 46 -11.80 -11.08 4.86
CA ALA A 46 -12.47 -11.41 3.60
C ALA A 46 -12.78 -10.15 2.74
N ILE A 47 -13.13 -9.04 3.40
CA ILE A 47 -13.38 -7.75 2.72
C ILE A 47 -12.06 -7.20 2.16
N TYR A 48 -10.98 -7.26 2.94
CA TYR A 48 -9.65 -6.85 2.50
C TYR A 48 -9.18 -7.67 1.29
N GLU A 49 -9.25 -9.00 1.36
CA GLU A 49 -8.85 -9.91 0.28
C GLU A 49 -9.67 -9.69 -1.00
N ALA A 50 -10.95 -9.32 -0.89
CA ALA A 50 -11.79 -8.99 -2.03
C ALA A 50 -11.46 -7.62 -2.65
N LEU A 51 -11.16 -6.60 -1.84
CA LEU A 51 -10.97 -5.22 -2.30
C LEU A 51 -9.53 -4.90 -2.70
N LEU A 52 -8.53 -5.55 -2.11
CA LEU A 52 -7.11 -5.33 -2.41
C LEU A 52 -6.79 -5.45 -3.91
N PRO A 53 -7.14 -6.54 -4.63
CA PRO A 53 -6.81 -6.67 -6.05
C PRO A 53 -7.47 -5.61 -6.91
N GLN A 54 -8.70 -5.19 -6.57
CA GLN A 54 -9.41 -4.13 -7.29
C GLN A 54 -8.71 -2.78 -7.11
N TRP A 55 -8.29 -2.48 -5.88
CA TRP A 55 -7.53 -1.27 -5.59
C TRP A 55 -6.17 -1.25 -6.30
N ILE A 56 -5.44 -2.37 -6.29
CA ILE A 56 -4.15 -2.51 -7.00
C ILE A 56 -4.35 -2.29 -8.50
N SER A 57 -5.34 -2.95 -9.11
CA SER A 57 -5.66 -2.78 -10.53
C SER A 57 -5.98 -1.32 -10.88
N SER A 58 -6.79 -0.65 -10.07
CA SER A 58 -7.08 0.78 -10.22
C SER A 58 -5.81 1.63 -10.16
N ARG A 59 -4.90 1.36 -9.21
CA ARG A 59 -3.64 2.12 -9.08
C ARG A 59 -2.70 1.88 -10.25
N LEU A 60 -2.54 0.65 -10.69
CA LEU A 60 -1.71 0.32 -11.85
C LEU A 60 -2.24 0.96 -13.13
N SER A 61 -3.57 0.99 -13.32
CA SER A 61 -4.20 1.68 -14.44
C SER A 61 -3.90 3.18 -14.43
N GLU A 62 -4.03 3.84 -13.27
CA GLU A 62 -3.69 5.27 -13.12
C GLU A 62 -2.21 5.55 -13.41
N VAL A 63 -1.29 4.70 -12.94
CA VAL A 63 0.15 4.85 -13.24
C VAL A 63 0.41 4.65 -14.72
N ARG A 64 -0.20 3.63 -15.34
CA ARG A 64 -0.02 3.34 -16.77
C ARG A 64 -0.55 4.46 -17.66
N ALA A 65 -1.66 5.08 -17.29
CA ALA A 65 -2.20 6.24 -18.00
C ALA A 65 -1.24 7.44 -17.98
N LYS A 66 -0.40 7.57 -16.94
CA LYS A 66 0.53 8.70 -16.78
C LYS A 66 1.96 8.41 -17.26
N ALA A 67 2.41 7.17 -17.18
CA ALA A 67 3.81 6.79 -17.36
C ALA A 67 3.98 5.42 -18.02
N GLY A 68 3.02 5.00 -18.87
CA GLY A 68 3.01 3.68 -19.49
C GLY A 68 4.25 3.40 -20.35
N ASP A 69 4.72 4.38 -21.11
CA ASP A 69 5.91 4.26 -21.94
C ASP A 69 7.20 4.09 -21.11
N ILE A 70 7.30 4.78 -19.97
CA ILE A 70 8.40 4.62 -19.01
C ILE A 70 8.33 3.22 -18.39
N LEU A 71 7.15 2.78 -17.97
CA LEU A 71 6.95 1.44 -17.42
C LEU A 71 7.37 0.35 -18.40
N ASP A 72 6.94 0.45 -19.66
CA ASP A 72 7.21 -0.56 -20.68
C ASP A 72 8.72 -0.65 -21.04
N LYS A 73 9.47 0.47 -20.92
CA LYS A 73 10.92 0.51 -21.16
C LYS A 73 11.77 0.18 -19.91
N SER A 74 11.16 0.17 -18.73
CA SER A 74 11.89 -0.04 -17.47
C SER A 74 12.20 -1.52 -17.26
N ALA A 75 13.50 -1.84 -17.18
CA ALA A 75 13.97 -3.21 -16.94
C ALA A 75 13.53 -3.77 -15.57
N VAL A 76 13.38 -2.89 -14.57
CA VAL A 76 12.90 -3.24 -13.23
C VAL A 76 11.91 -2.19 -12.76
N LYS A 77 10.78 -2.63 -12.20
CA LYS A 77 9.77 -1.76 -11.59
C LYS A 77 9.82 -1.98 -10.08
N VAL A 78 10.04 -0.94 -9.31
CA VAL A 78 10.18 -1.06 -7.85
C VAL A 78 9.00 -0.42 -7.15
N VAL A 79 8.36 -1.14 -6.23
CA VAL A 79 7.37 -0.57 -5.31
C VAL A 79 8.03 -0.11 -4.01
N CYS A 80 7.67 1.08 -3.56
CA CYS A 80 8.15 1.72 -2.35
C CYS A 80 7.00 2.43 -1.60
N GLY A 81 7.32 3.10 -0.50
CA GLY A 81 6.37 3.71 0.42
C GLY A 81 5.68 2.70 1.35
N GLY A 82 4.80 3.20 2.22
CA GLY A 82 4.07 2.34 3.17
C GLY A 82 3.10 1.37 2.52
N GLY A 83 2.50 1.78 1.39
CA GLY A 83 1.64 0.90 0.60
C GLY A 83 2.34 -0.37 0.13
N ALA A 84 3.66 -0.34 -0.09
CA ALA A 84 4.40 -1.53 -0.48
C ALA A 84 4.42 -2.61 0.62
N LYS A 85 4.19 -2.26 1.89
CA LYS A 85 4.13 -3.22 3.01
C LYS A 85 2.76 -3.88 3.19
N LEU A 86 1.79 -3.54 2.33
CA LEU A 86 0.46 -4.14 2.38
C LEU A 86 0.55 -5.67 2.22
N PRO A 87 -0.03 -6.44 3.15
CA PRO A 87 -0.07 -7.90 3.03
C PRO A 87 -0.75 -8.32 1.72
N GLY A 88 -0.11 -9.20 0.95
CA GLY A 88 -0.66 -9.68 -0.33
C GLY A 88 -0.49 -8.72 -1.52
N LEU A 89 0.14 -7.55 -1.36
CA LEU A 89 0.37 -6.63 -2.48
C LEU A 89 1.19 -7.29 -3.60
N MET A 90 2.35 -7.86 -3.24
CA MET A 90 3.27 -8.44 -4.22
C MET A 90 2.68 -9.63 -4.98
N SER A 91 1.76 -10.40 -4.38
CA SER A 91 1.10 -11.52 -5.07
C SER A 91 0.09 -11.08 -6.15
N HIS A 92 -0.30 -9.82 -6.17
CA HIS A 92 -1.20 -9.25 -7.17
C HIS A 92 -0.49 -8.37 -8.20
N LEU A 93 0.80 -8.14 -8.04
CA LEU A 93 1.60 -7.40 -9.01
C LEU A 93 2.15 -8.35 -10.09
N PRO A 94 2.37 -7.84 -11.31
CA PRO A 94 3.11 -8.58 -12.33
C PRO A 94 4.52 -8.97 -11.84
N SER A 95 5.07 -10.06 -12.38
CA SER A 95 6.33 -10.65 -11.91
C SER A 95 7.58 -9.78 -12.12
N ASP A 96 7.50 -8.75 -12.96
CA ASP A 96 8.57 -7.77 -13.20
C ASP A 96 8.59 -6.62 -12.19
N TYR A 97 7.66 -6.63 -11.21
CA TYR A 97 7.69 -5.75 -10.06
C TYR A 97 8.49 -6.36 -8.91
N ALA A 98 9.41 -5.58 -8.35
CA ALA A 98 10.16 -5.89 -7.15
C ALA A 98 9.75 -4.98 -6.00
N GLN A 99 9.85 -5.48 -4.77
CA GLN A 99 9.67 -4.67 -3.56
C GLN A 99 11.04 -4.14 -3.11
N ALA A 100 11.13 -2.85 -2.78
CA ALA A 100 12.32 -2.33 -2.12
C ALA A 100 12.51 -2.99 -0.73
N ALA A 101 13.76 -3.19 -0.29
CA ALA A 101 14.07 -3.85 0.99
C ALA A 101 13.52 -3.07 2.20
N ASN A 102 13.64 -1.74 2.18
CA ASN A 102 13.08 -0.83 3.19
C ASN A 102 12.10 0.14 2.53
N PRO A 103 10.94 -0.33 2.07
CA PRO A 103 10.15 0.43 1.12
C PRO A 103 9.61 1.74 1.70
N GLN A 104 9.23 1.75 2.99
CA GLN A 104 8.76 2.96 3.69
C GLN A 104 9.87 4.01 3.82
N GLN A 105 11.11 3.59 4.06
CA GLN A 105 12.23 4.49 4.32
C GLN A 105 13.06 4.82 3.07
N LEU A 106 12.72 4.24 1.91
CA LEU A 106 13.56 4.30 0.71
C LEU A 106 13.90 5.75 0.32
N GLU A 107 12.90 6.64 0.33
CA GLU A 107 13.11 8.06 0.00
C GLU A 107 14.03 8.74 1.01
N SER A 108 13.80 8.56 2.32
CA SER A 108 14.64 9.14 3.36
C SER A 108 16.08 8.60 3.33
N GLN A 109 16.25 7.32 3.00
CA GLN A 109 17.57 6.71 2.81
C GLN A 109 18.30 7.29 1.60
N GLY A 110 17.57 7.50 0.48
CA GLY A 110 18.12 8.16 -0.70
C GLY A 110 18.58 9.59 -0.42
N LEU A 111 17.78 10.36 0.33
CA LEU A 111 18.15 11.72 0.74
C LEU A 111 19.40 11.73 1.63
N LEU A 112 19.49 10.81 2.60
CA LEU A 112 20.67 10.68 3.47
C LEU A 112 21.92 10.31 2.67
N GLU A 113 21.82 9.37 1.75
CA GLU A 113 22.93 8.95 0.90
C GLU A 113 23.37 10.08 -0.04
N PHE A 114 22.42 10.83 -0.61
CA PHE A 114 22.72 11.99 -1.43
C PHE A 114 23.47 13.06 -0.62
N ALA A 115 22.99 13.38 0.59
CA ALA A 115 23.64 14.32 1.49
C ALA A 115 25.07 13.88 1.88
N ARG A 116 25.28 12.58 2.11
CA ARG A 116 26.62 12.02 2.40
C ARG A 116 27.60 12.26 1.25
N ARG A 117 27.17 12.08 0.00
CA ARG A 117 28.01 12.25 -1.19
C ARG A 117 28.27 13.71 -1.56
N MET A 118 27.40 14.62 -1.12
CA MET A 118 27.55 16.07 -1.29
C MET A 118 28.35 16.73 -0.16
N GLY A 119 28.76 15.96 0.86
CA GLY A 119 29.59 16.44 1.96
C GLY A 119 31.03 16.75 1.54
N PRO A 120 31.85 17.34 2.44
CA PRO A 120 33.17 17.90 2.14
C PRO A 120 34.23 16.90 1.62
N ASP A 121 33.93 15.60 1.56
CA ASP A 121 34.80 14.56 1.01
C ASP A 121 34.47 14.23 -0.48
N GLY A 122 33.60 15.02 -1.11
CA GLY A 122 33.17 14.90 -2.51
C GLY A 122 33.95 15.77 -3.52
N GLU A 123 35.18 16.18 -3.18
CA GLU A 123 36.20 16.73 -4.10
C GLU A 123 37.40 15.78 -4.20
#